data_AF-A0A537WKS1-F1
#
_entry.id   AF-A0A537WKS1-F1
#
_cell.length_a   1.000
_cell.length_b   1.000
_cell.length_c   1.000
_cell.angle_alpha   90.00
_cell.angle_beta   90.00
_cell.angle_gamma   90.00
#
_symmetry.space_group_name_H-M   'P 1'
#
loop_
_entity.id
_entity.type
_entity.pdbx_description
1 polymer ?
#
loop_
_entity_poly.entity_id
_entity_poly.type
_entity_poly.pdbx_seq_one_letter_code
_entity_poly.pdbx_strand_id
1 'polypeptide(L)'
;VNLTAAWCITCLVNEHATLDTAAVRQAFAEHQIVALKGDWTRQDPEITAWLQKFGRSGVPLYLLYDRSGTANVLPQILTRSDVLDAIGKI
;
A
#
# COMPACT_ATOMS: atom_id res chain seq x y z
N VAL A 1 -0.83 4.33 1.79
CA VAL A 1 -2.14 3.91 1.22
C VAL A 1 -2.01 2.51 0.63
N ASN A 2 -2.89 1.60 1.02
CA ASN A 2 -3.04 0.25 0.48
C ASN A 2 -4.41 0.15 -0.22
N LEU A 3 -4.45 0.06 -1.55
CA LEU A 3 -5.65 -0.28 -2.31
C LEU A 3 -5.66 -1.77 -2.60
N THR A 4 -6.70 -2.44 -2.12
CA THR A 4 -6.78 -3.90 -1.96
C THR A 4 -8.18 -4.40 -2.27
N ALA A 5 -8.38 -5.72 -2.32
CA ALA A 5 -9.68 -6.36 -2.46
C ALA A 5 -9.66 -7.76 -1.85
N ALA A 6 -10.80 -8.23 -1.33
CA ALA A 6 -10.93 -9.55 -0.71
C ALA A 6 -10.69 -10.72 -1.68
N TRP A 7 -10.94 -10.52 -2.98
CA TRP A 7 -10.71 -11.53 -4.03
C TRP A 7 -9.28 -11.51 -4.59
N CYS A 8 -8.44 -10.54 -4.18
CA CYS A 8 -7.08 -10.38 -4.69
C CYS A 8 -6.09 -11.19 -3.85
N ILE A 9 -5.70 -12.38 -4.32
CA ILE A 9 -4.77 -13.28 -3.61
C ILE A 9 -3.44 -12.57 -3.27
N THR A 10 -2.84 -11.87 -4.23
CA THR A 10 -1.61 -11.11 -4.00
C THR A 10 -1.76 -10.05 -2.91
N CYS A 11 -2.93 -9.40 -2.83
CA CYS A 11 -3.21 -8.41 -1.81
C CYS A 11 -3.25 -9.05 -0.42
N LEU A 12 -3.96 -10.17 -0.27
CA LEU A 12 -4.03 -10.93 0.98
C LEU A 12 -2.65 -11.42 1.43
N VAL A 13 -1.83 -11.92 0.48
CA VAL A 13 -0.46 -12.36 0.78
C VAL A 13 0.40 -11.20 1.25
N ASN A 14 0.39 -10.06 0.55
CA ASN A 14 1.17 -8.89 0.96
C ASN A 14 0.70 -8.30 2.30
N GLU A 15 -0.60 -8.30 2.57
CA GLU A 15 -1.14 -7.87 3.86
C GLU A 15 -0.56 -8.73 4.98
N HIS A 16 -0.72 -10.06 4.91
CA HIS A 16 -0.30 -10.95 5.99
C HIS A 16 1.22 -11.12 6.10
N ALA A 17 1.93 -11.25 4.98
CA ALA A 17 3.36 -11.56 4.97
C ALA A 17 4.25 -10.32 5.11
N THR A 18 3.70 -9.12 4.86
CA THR A 18 4.47 -7.87 4.85
C THR A 18 3.83 -6.79 5.74
N LEU A 19 2.66 -6.26 5.37
CA LEU A 19 2.11 -5.05 6.02
C LEU A 19 1.68 -5.28 7.47
N ASP A 20 1.17 -6.46 7.79
CA ASP A 20 0.71 -6.81 9.14
C ASP A 20 1.81 -7.31 10.07
N THR A 21 3.04 -7.42 9.56
CA THR A 21 4.17 -7.90 10.36
C THR A 21 4.57 -6.89 11.43
N ALA A 22 5.04 -7.39 12.58
CA ALA A 22 5.45 -6.54 13.69
C ALA A 22 6.53 -5.52 13.28
N ALA A 23 7.48 -5.93 12.44
CA ALA A 23 8.54 -5.06 11.95
C ALA A 23 8.00 -3.86 11.16
N VAL A 24 7.06 -4.08 10.23
CA VAL A 24 6.47 -2.98 9.43
C VAL A 24 5.56 -2.10 10.29
N ARG A 25 4.75 -2.70 11.17
CA ARG A 25 3.88 -1.95 12.09
C ARG A 25 4.68 -1.07 13.06
N GLN A 26 5.81 -1.58 13.56
CA GLN A 26 6.71 -0.81 14.42
C GLN A 26 7.33 0.35 13.65
N ALA A 27 7.83 0.12 12.44
CA ALA A 27 8.38 1.18 11.60
C ALA A 27 7.33 2.26 11.28
N PHE A 28 6.07 1.88 11.02
CA PHE A 28 4.99 2.86 10.87
C PHE A 28 4.80 3.71 12.12
N ALA A 29 4.81 3.11 13.31
CA ALA A 29 4.66 3.84 14.57
C ALA A 29 5.84 4.79 14.84
N GLU A 30 7.08 4.32 14.65
CA GLU A 30 8.30 5.10 14.86
C GLU A 30 8.39 6.31 13.93
N HIS A 31 7.98 6.14 12.67
CA HIS A 31 8.00 7.21 11.66
C HIS A 31 6.68 7.99 11.57
N GLN A 32 5.73 7.73 12.48
CA GLN A 32 4.42 8.39 12.52
C GLN A 32 3.63 8.27 11.21
N ILE A 33 3.76 7.13 10.54
CA ILE A 33 3.09 6.84 9.28
C ILE A 33 1.65 6.41 9.56
N VAL A 34 0.71 7.07 8.90
CA VAL A 34 -0.70 6.71 8.95
C VAL A 34 -1.03 5.71 7.85
N ALA A 35 -1.48 4.52 8.25
CA ALA A 35 -1.96 3.51 7.31
C ALA A 35 -3.38 3.84 6.85
N LEU A 36 -3.57 3.97 5.54
CA LEU A 36 -4.87 4.13 4.89
C LEU A 36 -5.15 2.91 4.02
N LYS A 37 -6.34 2.33 4.13
CA LYS A 37 -6.79 1.18 3.32
C LYS A 37 -8.01 1.58 2.50
N GLY A 38 -7.96 1.32 1.19
CA GLY A 38 -9.10 1.43 0.29
C GLY A 38 -9.51 0.04 -0.18
N ASP A 39 -10.76 -0.35 0.11
CA ASP A 39 -11.30 -1.65 -0.25
C ASP A 39 -12.06 -1.60 -1.58
N TRP A 40 -11.43 -2.13 -2.62
CA TRP A 40 -11.95 -2.23 -3.99
C TRP A 40 -12.69 -3.55 -4.27
N THR A 41 -13.11 -4.29 -3.23
CA THR A 41 -13.81 -5.58 -3.39
C THR A 41 -15.04 -5.46 -4.30
N ARG A 42 -15.78 -4.36 -4.19
CA ARG A 42 -16.99 -4.09 -4.99
C ARG A 42 -16.76 -3.14 -6.17
N GLN A 43 -15.50 -2.95 -6.56
CA GLN A 43 -15.10 -2.08 -7.66
C GLN A 43 -15.62 -0.64 -7.54
N ASP A 44 -15.46 -0.05 -6.35
CA ASP A 44 -15.89 1.32 -6.08
C ASP A 44 -15.38 2.30 -7.16
N PRO A 45 -16.25 3.16 -7.75
CA PRO A 45 -15.86 4.07 -8.83
C PRO A 45 -14.79 5.11 -8.45
N GLU A 46 -14.77 5.58 -7.21
CA GLU A 46 -13.77 6.55 -6.75
C GLU A 46 -12.39 5.90 -6.63
N ILE A 47 -12.34 4.68 -6.09
CA ILE A 47 -11.10 3.89 -6.04
C ILE A 47 -10.66 3.50 -7.46
N THR A 48 -11.61 3.20 -8.36
CA THR A 48 -11.32 2.92 -9.78
C THR A 48 -10.65 4.11 -10.45
N ALA A 49 -11.19 5.31 -10.26
CA ALA A 49 -10.60 6.54 -10.78
C ALA A 49 -9.20 6.78 -10.18
N TRP A 50 -9.00 6.45 -8.90
CA TRP A 50 -7.69 6.55 -8.26
C TRP A 50 -6.67 5.57 -8.85
N LEU A 51 -7.03 4.30 -9.03
CA LEU A 51 -6.19 3.29 -9.67
C LEU A 51 -5.76 3.74 -11.07
N GLN A 52 -6.70 4.28 -11.87
CA GLN A 52 -6.42 4.78 -13.22
C GLN A 52 -5.41 5.93 -13.23
N LYS A 53 -5.44 6.85 -12.24
CA LYS A 53 -4.44 7.92 -12.12
C LYS A 53 -3.01 7.39 -11.97
N PHE A 54 -2.85 6.19 -11.43
CA PHE A 54 -1.56 5.50 -11.30
C PHE A 54 -1.33 4.46 -12.41
N GLY A 55 -2.11 4.51 -13.50
CA GLY A 55 -2.00 3.59 -14.62
C GLY A 55 -2.29 2.14 -14.23
N ARG A 56 -3.22 1.92 -13.29
CA ARG A 56 -3.65 0.59 -12.85
C ARG A 56 -5.10 0.33 -13.27
N SER A 57 -5.34 -0.87 -13.78
CA SER A 57 -6.69 -1.37 -14.08
C SER A 57 -7.31 -2.14 -12.90
N GLY A 58 -6.58 -2.31 -11.80
CA GLY A 58 -7.01 -3.06 -10.63
C GLY A 58 -5.97 -3.04 -9.51
N VAL A 59 -6.29 -3.72 -8.41
CA VAL A 59 -5.43 -3.88 -7.23
C VAL A 59 -4.41 -5.02 -7.44
N PRO A 60 -3.28 -5.04 -6.71
CA PRO A 60 -2.88 -4.11 -5.65
C PRO A 60 -2.29 -2.78 -6.15
N LEU A 61 -2.49 -1.72 -5.36
CA LEU A 61 -1.70 -0.49 -5.45
C LEU A 61 -1.27 -0.04 -4.05
N TYR A 62 0.03 0.13 -3.87
CA TYR A 62 0.64 0.61 -2.63
C TYR A 62 1.34 1.95 -2.89
N LEU A 63 1.01 2.95 -2.09
CA LEU A 63 1.59 4.28 -2.17
C LEU A 63 2.11 4.69 -0.80
N LEU A 64 3.37 5.13 -0.75
CA LEU A 64 3.95 5.78 0.41
C LEU A 64 4.13 7.27 0.10
N TYR A 65 3.43 8.12 0.85
CA TYR A 65 3.56 9.56 0.71
C TYR A 65 4.63 10.07 1.66
N ASP A 66 5.54 10.92 1.16
CA ASP A 66 6.47 11.64 2.00
C ASP A 66 5.82 12.90 2.61
N ARG A 67 6.59 13.64 3.42
CA ARG A 67 6.11 14.88 4.07
C ARG A 67 5.81 16.02 3.09
N SER A 68 6.34 15.97 1.88
CA SER A 68 6.05 16.93 0.81
C SER A 68 4.74 16.61 0.07
N GLY A 69 4.15 15.44 0.33
CA GLY A 69 2.98 14.93 -0.37
C GLY A 69 3.31 14.20 -1.68
N THR A 70 4.58 13.90 -1.93
CA THR A 70 4.99 13.14 -3.12
C THR A 70 4.71 11.66 -2.91
N ALA A 71 4.03 11.03 -3.87
CA ALA A 71 3.66 9.62 -3.79
C ALA A 71 4.77 8.72 -4.37
N ASN A 72 5.32 7.84 -3.54
CA ASN A 72 6.21 6.76 -3.95
C ASN A 72 5.38 5.49 -4.21
N VAL A 73 5.34 5.04 -5.46
CA VAL A 73 4.64 3.82 -5.86
C VAL A 73 5.51 2.62 -5.50
N LEU A 74 4.99 1.70 -4.69
CA LEU A 74 5.71 0.47 -4.32
C LEU A 74 5.37 -0.69 -5.27
N PRO A 75 6.23 -1.74 -5.31
CA PRO A 75 5.99 -2.92 -6.14
C PRO A 75 4.66 -3.63 -5.81
N GLN A 76 4.10 -4.34 -6.79
CA GLN A 76 2.85 -5.10 -6.61
C GLN A 76 3.04 -6.36 -5.75
N ILE A 77 4.21 -7.00 -5.86
CA ILE A 77 4.64 -8.05 -4.93
C ILE A 77 5.46 -7.35 -3.86
N LEU A 78 4.93 -7.30 -2.65
CA LEU A 78 5.47 -6.45 -1.60
C LEU A 78 6.24 -7.29 -0.60
N THR A 79 7.52 -7.01 -0.44
CA THR A 79 8.36 -7.59 0.60
C THR A 79 8.51 -6.63 1.79
N ARG A 80 8.89 -7.16 2.95
CA ARG A 80 9.22 -6.35 4.13
C ARG A 80 10.33 -5.35 3.83
N SER A 81 11.37 -5.75 3.08
CA SER A 81 12.45 -4.86 2.66
C SER A 81 11.94 -3.71 1.79
N ASP A 82 11.04 -3.97 0.83
CA ASP A 82 10.51 -2.89 -0.02
C ASP A 82 9.85 -1.78 0.80
N VAL A 83 9.12 -2.15 1.85
CA VAL A 83 8.44 -1.19 2.74
C VAL A 83 9.45 -0.48 3.64
N LEU A 84 10.33 -1.21 4.31
CA LEU A 84 11.30 -0.62 5.25
C LEU A 84 12.29 0.31 4.53
N ASP A 85 12.77 -0.10 3.36
CA ASP A 85 13.67 0.70 2.53
C ASP A 85 12.97 1.96 2.00
N ALA A 86 11.67 1.91 1.73
CA ALA A 86 10.90 3.07 1.32
C ALA A 86 10.68 4.04 2.49
N ILE A 87 10.41 3.54 3.70
CA ILE A 87 10.28 4.36 4.92
C ILE A 87 11.59 5.08 5.23
N GLY A 88 12.74 4.41 5.05
CA GLY A 88 14.05 5.01 5.30
C GLY A 88 14.40 6.18 4.36
N LYS A 89 13.58 6.45 3.34
CA LYS A 89 13.81 7.51 2.33
C LYS A 89 12.89 8.73 2.50
N ILE A 90 11.94 8.71 3.44
CA ILE A 90 10.92 9.78 3.62
C ILE A 90 11.14 10.66 4.85
#